data_AF-A0A0L0VRQ9-F1
#
_entry.id   AF-A0A0L0VRQ9-F1
#
_cell.length_a   1.000
_cell.length_b   1.000
_cell.length_c   1.000
_cell.angle_alpha   90.00
_cell.angle_beta   90.00
_cell.angle_gamma   90.00
#
_symmetry.space_group_name_H-M   'P 1'
#
loop_
_entity.id
_entity.type
_entity.pdbx_description
1 polymer ?
#
loop_
_entity_poly.entity_id
_entity_poly.type
_entity_poly.pdbx_seq_one_letter_code
_entity_poly.pdbx_strand_id
1 'polypeptide(L)'
;MDPSEYMKFNFGWTTGLGRLELPEFLSVKDYGNSALVVFKKNDFPWRLSKDVQHHLIWFRPPLVTPAAFKRLKSDPAYPNREFRNINGRKVAALIEYLNENDVYGWIGLPPPAVLPFRQSSELHPTEKDVWVTQSGVAVTRQEAAEAMRWVGRHTNRLIAKRFPPSRYETVWNRTNYRVSESHQSAENTIRTPPS
;
A
#
# COMPACT_ATOMS: atom_id res chain seq x y z
N MET A 1 -2.54 -16.96 22.06
CA MET A 1 -3.35 -16.86 20.84
C MET A 1 -2.51 -16.13 19.82
N ASP A 2 -2.58 -16.52 18.55
CA ASP A 2 -1.90 -15.82 17.47
C ASP A 2 -2.48 -14.39 17.27
N PRO A 3 -1.64 -13.34 17.09
CA PRO A 3 -2.11 -11.97 16.84
C PRO A 3 -3.02 -11.81 15.61
N SER A 4 -2.82 -12.56 14.52
CA SER A 4 -3.75 -12.55 13.38
C SER A 4 -5.11 -13.08 13.80
N GLU A 5 -5.17 -14.24 14.44
CA GLU A 5 -6.44 -14.84 14.86
C GLU A 5 -7.18 -13.99 15.90
N TYR A 6 -6.46 -13.36 16.82
CA TYR A 6 -7.03 -12.39 17.75
C TYR A 6 -7.63 -11.17 17.04
N MET A 7 -6.92 -10.60 16.06
CA MET A 7 -7.43 -9.45 15.30
C MET A 7 -8.57 -9.82 14.35
N LYS A 8 -8.50 -10.99 13.68
CA LYS A 8 -9.60 -11.54 12.87
C LYS A 8 -10.85 -11.74 13.71
N PHE A 9 -10.72 -12.33 14.90
CA PHE A 9 -11.83 -12.50 15.85
C PHE A 9 -12.45 -11.15 16.23
N ASN A 10 -11.62 -10.17 16.63
CA ASN A 10 -12.06 -8.81 16.99
C ASN A 10 -12.71 -8.01 15.84
N PHE A 11 -12.53 -8.42 14.58
CA PHE A 11 -13.20 -7.81 13.42
C PHE A 11 -14.37 -8.65 12.88
N GLY A 12 -14.68 -9.81 13.48
CA GLY A 12 -15.68 -10.75 12.94
C GLY A 12 -15.23 -11.44 11.65
N TRP A 13 -13.94 -11.43 11.34
CA TRP A 13 -13.34 -12.04 10.13
C TRP A 13 -13.00 -13.53 10.35
N THR A 14 -13.74 -14.22 11.21
CA THR A 14 -13.52 -15.61 11.62
C THR A 14 -13.91 -16.62 10.55
N THR A 15 -14.88 -16.31 9.70
CA THR A 15 -15.13 -17.06 8.47
C THR A 15 -14.08 -16.67 7.42
N GLY A 16 -13.40 -17.68 6.87
CA GLY A 16 -12.55 -17.50 5.71
C GLY A 16 -13.40 -17.16 4.49
N LEU A 17 -13.44 -15.88 4.10
CA LEU A 17 -14.04 -15.50 2.82
C LEU A 17 -13.31 -16.22 1.69
N GLY A 18 -14.08 -16.86 0.81
CA GLY A 18 -13.56 -17.55 -0.36
C GLY A 18 -12.83 -16.60 -1.30
N ARG A 19 -11.94 -17.13 -2.12
CA ARG A 19 -11.18 -16.35 -3.12
C ARG A 19 -12.06 -15.69 -4.19
N LEU A 20 -13.35 -16.01 -4.21
CA LEU A 20 -14.41 -15.45 -5.06
C LEU A 20 -15.23 -14.33 -4.37
N GLU A 21 -15.11 -14.17 -3.06
CA GLU A 21 -15.88 -13.21 -2.25
C GLU A 21 -15.10 -11.91 -1.94
N LEU A 22 -13.78 -11.93 -2.12
CA LEU A 22 -12.92 -10.74 -1.99
C LEU A 22 -12.82 -9.99 -3.34
N PRO A 23 -12.90 -8.64 -3.34
CA PRO A 23 -12.56 -7.83 -4.50
C PRO A 23 -11.17 -8.13 -5.07
N GLU A 24 -11.00 -8.01 -6.40
CA GLU A 24 -9.70 -8.24 -7.07
C GLU A 24 -8.55 -7.34 -6.53
N PHE A 25 -8.88 -6.20 -5.94
CA PHE A 25 -7.96 -5.27 -5.29
C PHE A 25 -8.70 -4.35 -4.29
N LEU A 26 -8.00 -3.83 -3.29
CA LEU A 26 -8.52 -2.81 -2.36
C LEU A 26 -8.93 -1.53 -3.11
N SER A 27 -10.18 -1.08 -2.95
CA SER A 27 -10.74 0.05 -3.71
C SER A 27 -11.43 1.10 -2.82
N VAL A 28 -11.70 2.28 -3.38
CA VAL A 28 -12.46 3.35 -2.70
C VAL A 28 -13.93 2.99 -2.41
N LYS A 29 -14.46 1.93 -3.03
CA LYS A 29 -15.83 1.43 -2.77
C LYS A 29 -15.93 0.67 -1.45
N ASP A 30 -14.81 0.12 -0.96
CA ASP A 30 -14.76 -0.72 0.24
C ASP A 30 -14.71 0.11 1.53
N TYR A 31 -14.62 1.44 1.41
CA TYR A 31 -14.66 2.36 2.54
C TYR A 31 -16.01 2.29 3.27
N GLY A 32 -15.97 1.96 4.56
CA GLY A 32 -17.15 1.78 5.42
C GLY A 32 -17.65 0.34 5.49
N ASN A 33 -17.16 -0.57 4.62
CA ASN A 33 -17.48 -1.99 4.72
C ASN A 33 -16.54 -2.68 5.73
N SER A 34 -16.98 -2.81 6.98
CA SER A 34 -16.22 -3.44 8.07
C SER A 34 -15.89 -4.92 7.84
N ALA A 35 -16.61 -5.62 6.95
CA ALA A 35 -16.26 -6.99 6.55
C ALA A 35 -15.03 -7.06 5.63
N LEU A 36 -14.59 -5.92 5.05
CA LEU A 36 -13.44 -5.82 4.15
C LEU A 36 -12.33 -4.88 4.66
N VAL A 37 -12.68 -3.77 5.33
CA VAL A 37 -11.73 -2.71 5.73
C VAL A 37 -12.11 -2.11 7.08
N VAL A 38 -11.15 -2.03 8.01
CA VAL A 38 -11.31 -1.40 9.32
C VAL A 38 -10.17 -0.41 9.58
N PHE A 39 -10.54 0.85 9.84
CA PHE A 39 -9.62 1.88 10.34
C PHE A 39 -9.68 1.91 11.87
N LYS A 40 -8.53 1.81 12.54
CA LYS A 40 -8.39 2.08 13.98
C LYS A 40 -7.29 3.12 14.22
N LYS A 41 -7.43 3.92 15.28
CA LYS A 41 -6.27 4.61 15.86
C LYS A 41 -5.32 3.54 16.40
N ASN A 42 -4.01 3.74 16.33
CA ASN A 42 -3.08 2.83 16.99
C ASN A 42 -3.15 3.09 18.51
N ASP A 43 -3.45 2.05 19.29
CA ASP A 43 -3.50 2.09 20.75
C ASP A 43 -2.10 2.21 21.38
N PHE A 44 -1.07 1.77 20.66
CA PHE A 44 0.35 1.89 21.00
C PHE A 44 1.10 2.68 19.92
N PRO A 45 0.81 3.99 19.77
CA PRO A 45 1.41 4.81 18.73
C PRO A 45 2.91 4.99 18.96
N TRP A 46 3.67 5.02 17.87
CA TRP A 46 5.09 5.39 17.91
C TRP A 46 5.30 6.80 18.51
N ARG A 47 6.51 7.08 18.99
CA ARG A 47 6.91 8.42 19.49
C ARG A 47 7.01 9.41 18.34
N LEU A 48 5.88 10.04 18.03
CA LEU A 48 5.69 11.01 16.95
C LEU A 48 5.42 12.40 17.53
N SER A 49 5.44 13.44 16.69
CA SER A 49 5.12 14.81 17.09
C SER A 49 3.68 14.95 17.61
N LYS A 50 3.39 15.96 18.44
CA LYS A 50 2.09 16.12 19.14
C LYS A 50 0.88 16.30 18.20
N ASP A 51 1.14 16.83 17.01
CA ASP A 51 0.21 17.00 15.89
C ASP A 51 -0.07 15.70 15.11
N VAL A 52 0.77 14.67 15.29
CA VAL A 52 0.75 13.47 14.45
C VAL A 52 -0.17 12.39 14.99
N GLN A 53 -1.00 11.82 14.12
CA GLN A 53 -1.90 10.72 14.47
C GLN A 53 -1.48 9.41 13.78
N HIS A 54 -1.06 8.42 14.56
CA HIS A 54 -0.80 7.07 14.08
C HIS A 54 -2.12 6.28 13.99
N HIS A 55 -2.43 5.73 12.82
CA HIS A 55 -3.56 4.83 12.60
C HIS A 55 -3.09 3.49 12.02
N LEU A 56 -3.86 2.43 12.26
CA LEU A 56 -3.72 1.13 11.61
C LEU A 56 -4.89 0.93 10.66
N ILE A 57 -4.62 0.45 9.45
CA ILE A 57 -5.66 0.11 8.48
C ILE A 57 -5.56 -1.38 8.17
N TRP A 58 -6.58 -2.10 8.63
CA TRP A 58 -6.74 -3.52 8.39
C TRP A 58 -7.62 -3.70 7.16
N PHE A 59 -7.22 -4.55 6.22
CA PHE A 59 -8.00 -4.85 5.04
C PHE A 59 -7.86 -6.32 4.61
N ARG A 60 -8.94 -6.91 4.10
CA ARG A 60 -8.97 -8.27 3.52
C ARG A 60 -8.67 -8.32 2.01
N PRO A 61 -9.10 -7.36 1.17
CA PRO A 61 -8.75 -7.37 -0.26
C PRO A 61 -7.25 -7.18 -0.46
N PRO A 62 -6.60 -7.92 -1.39
CA PRO A 62 -5.18 -7.76 -1.66
C PRO A 62 -4.86 -6.35 -2.22
N LEU A 63 -3.72 -5.78 -1.83
CA LEU A 63 -3.29 -4.46 -2.30
C LEU A 63 -2.62 -4.53 -3.68
N VAL A 64 -1.79 -5.56 -3.92
CA VAL A 64 -0.96 -5.71 -5.13
C VAL A 64 -1.43 -6.91 -5.96
N THR A 65 -2.18 -6.65 -7.03
CA THR A 65 -2.68 -7.67 -7.99
C THR A 65 -2.63 -7.14 -9.43
N PRO A 66 -2.74 -8.01 -10.46
CA PRO A 66 -2.86 -7.56 -11.86
C PRO A 66 -4.04 -6.60 -12.06
N ALA A 67 -5.12 -6.77 -11.28
CA ALA A 67 -6.27 -5.90 -11.33
C ALA A 67 -6.00 -4.49 -10.78
N ALA A 68 -5.16 -4.35 -9.76
CA ALA A 68 -4.77 -3.04 -9.25
C ALA A 68 -4.02 -2.19 -10.31
N PHE A 69 -3.34 -2.83 -11.27
CA PHE A 69 -2.72 -2.13 -12.41
C PHE A 69 -3.75 -1.60 -13.43
N LYS A 70 -4.96 -2.18 -13.54
CA LYS A 70 -6.02 -1.74 -14.48
C LYS A 70 -6.33 -0.24 -14.30
N ARG A 71 -6.14 0.56 -15.36
CA ARG A 71 -6.47 2.00 -15.37
C ARG A 71 -7.98 2.25 -15.35
N LEU A 72 -8.47 2.99 -14.35
CA LEU A 72 -9.85 3.47 -14.26
C LEU A 72 -10.10 4.68 -15.18
N LYS A 73 -11.37 4.99 -15.50
CA LYS A 73 -11.72 6.15 -16.34
C LYS A 73 -11.26 7.50 -15.75
N SER A 74 -11.12 7.57 -14.42
CA SER A 74 -10.68 8.75 -13.66
C SER A 74 -9.19 8.71 -13.26
N ASP A 75 -8.41 7.77 -13.79
CA ASP A 75 -6.95 7.76 -13.65
C ASP A 75 -6.29 8.65 -14.71
N PRO A 76 -5.12 9.25 -14.42
CA PRO A 76 -4.26 9.82 -15.44
C PRO A 76 -3.76 8.73 -16.40
N ALA A 77 -2.96 9.11 -17.40
CA ALA A 77 -2.24 8.14 -18.22
C ALA A 77 -1.37 7.20 -17.34
N TYR A 78 -1.17 5.97 -17.81
CA TYR A 78 -0.20 5.05 -17.20
C TYR A 78 1.21 5.71 -17.18
N PRO A 79 1.94 5.70 -16.05
CA PRO A 79 3.28 6.29 -15.97
C PRO A 79 4.26 5.54 -16.88
N ASN A 80 4.29 4.20 -16.78
CA ASN A 80 5.00 3.32 -17.69
C ASN A 80 4.02 2.63 -18.66
N ARG A 81 4.36 2.62 -19.96
CA ARG A 81 3.58 1.96 -21.02
C ARG A 81 3.37 0.45 -20.79
N GLU A 82 4.30 -0.24 -20.13
CA GLU A 82 4.21 -1.68 -19.88
C GLU A 82 3.08 -2.04 -18.92
N PHE A 83 2.69 -1.12 -18.02
CA PHE A 83 1.59 -1.33 -17.07
C PHE A 83 0.23 -1.52 -17.76
N ARG A 84 0.12 -1.21 -19.06
CA ARG A 84 -1.05 -1.52 -19.90
C ARG A 84 -1.25 -3.03 -20.06
N ASN A 85 -0.18 -3.82 -20.11
CA ASN A 85 -0.23 -5.26 -20.23
C ASN A 85 -0.22 -5.90 -18.84
N ILE A 86 -1.38 -5.90 -18.18
CA ILE A 86 -1.52 -6.39 -16.79
C ILE A 86 -1.14 -7.87 -16.59
N ASN A 87 -1.11 -8.65 -17.67
CA ASN A 87 -0.70 -10.07 -17.68
C ASN A 87 0.72 -10.26 -18.24
N GLY A 88 1.46 -9.18 -18.51
CA GLY A 88 2.80 -9.21 -19.08
C GLY A 88 3.90 -9.47 -18.05
N ARG A 89 5.03 -10.03 -18.48
CA ARG A 89 6.16 -10.40 -17.62
C ARG A 89 6.67 -9.25 -16.72
N LYS A 90 6.67 -7.99 -17.19
CA LYS A 90 7.05 -6.83 -16.39
C LYS A 90 6.04 -6.55 -15.26
N VAL A 91 4.74 -6.63 -15.51
CA VAL A 91 3.73 -6.45 -14.46
C VAL A 91 3.77 -7.60 -13.45
N ALA A 92 3.96 -8.84 -13.90
CA ALA A 92 4.19 -9.97 -13.01
C ALA A 92 5.42 -9.74 -12.10
N ALA A 93 6.54 -9.29 -12.67
CA ALA A 93 7.76 -8.96 -11.91
C ALA A 93 7.56 -7.84 -10.88
N LEU A 94 6.77 -6.82 -11.21
CA LEU A 94 6.44 -5.74 -10.28
C LEU A 94 5.45 -6.20 -9.19
N ILE A 95 4.59 -7.18 -9.47
CA ILE A 95 3.72 -7.80 -8.47
C ILE A 95 4.52 -8.71 -7.52
N GLU A 96 5.51 -9.45 -8.03
CA GLU A 96 6.48 -10.21 -7.23
C GLU A 96 7.22 -9.23 -6.29
N TYR A 97 7.89 -8.23 -6.86
CA TYR A 97 8.62 -7.18 -6.13
C TYR A 97 7.78 -6.48 -5.05
N LEU A 98 6.59 -5.97 -5.38
CA LEU A 98 5.76 -5.18 -4.45
C LEU A 98 5.05 -6.04 -3.39
N ASN A 99 5.03 -7.37 -3.54
CA ASN A 99 4.59 -8.28 -2.47
C ASN A 99 5.76 -8.76 -1.60
N GLU A 100 6.97 -8.89 -2.16
CA GLU A 100 8.16 -9.25 -1.39
C GLU A 100 8.78 -8.09 -0.59
N ASN A 101 8.43 -6.83 -0.92
CA ASN A 101 9.03 -5.63 -0.35
C ASN A 101 7.99 -4.59 0.04
N ASP A 102 8.32 -3.73 1.00
CA ASP A 102 7.45 -2.68 1.54
C ASP A 102 6.83 -1.76 0.47
N VAL A 103 5.56 -1.38 0.69
CA VAL A 103 4.81 -0.50 -0.21
C VAL A 103 4.42 0.79 0.50
N TYR A 104 4.93 1.92 0.03
CA TYR A 104 4.75 3.25 0.61
C TYR A 104 3.84 4.15 -0.25
N GLY A 105 2.91 4.87 0.40
CA GLY A 105 1.99 5.81 -0.23
C GLY A 105 1.81 7.11 0.57
N TRP A 106 1.16 8.09 -0.06
CA TRP A 106 0.97 9.42 0.52
C TRP A 106 -0.15 10.23 -0.13
N ILE A 107 -0.71 11.18 0.64
CA ILE A 107 -1.85 12.05 0.30
C ILE A 107 -1.59 13.43 0.94
N GLY A 108 -2.01 14.51 0.28
CA GLY A 108 -1.93 15.89 0.81
C GLY A 108 -0.55 16.54 0.74
N LEU A 109 0.53 15.76 0.91
CA LEU A 109 1.91 16.26 0.87
C LEU A 109 2.29 16.87 -0.50
N PRO A 110 2.95 18.04 -0.52
CA PRO A 110 3.50 18.63 -1.74
C PRO A 110 4.77 17.89 -2.22
N PRO A 111 5.12 17.91 -3.51
CA PRO A 111 6.27 17.17 -4.04
C PRO A 111 7.62 17.39 -3.31
N PRO A 112 8.01 18.61 -2.92
CA PRO A 112 9.26 18.83 -2.18
C PRO A 112 9.31 18.12 -0.82
N ALA A 113 8.17 17.90 -0.15
CA ALA A 113 8.11 17.20 1.13
C ALA A 113 8.33 15.68 0.99
N VAL A 114 8.34 15.15 -0.26
CA VAL A 114 8.50 13.71 -0.52
C VAL A 114 9.66 13.32 -1.43
N LEU A 115 10.21 14.26 -2.21
CA LEU A 115 11.43 14.02 -3.02
C LEU A 115 12.64 13.48 -2.23
N PRO A 116 12.87 13.84 -0.95
CA PRO A 116 13.96 13.25 -0.16
C PRO A 116 13.80 11.76 0.16
N PHE A 117 12.57 11.22 0.13
CA PHE A 117 12.33 9.81 0.46
C PHE A 117 12.70 8.91 -0.71
N ARG A 118 13.92 8.34 -0.65
CA ARG A 118 14.38 7.32 -1.59
C ARG A 118 13.61 6.01 -1.40
N GLN A 119 12.43 5.90 -2.02
CA GLN A 119 11.69 4.64 -2.08
C GLN A 119 12.61 3.49 -2.52
N SER A 120 12.53 2.38 -1.81
CA SER A 120 13.30 1.15 -2.04
C SER A 120 14.82 1.28 -2.00
N SER A 121 15.39 2.26 -1.28
CA SER A 121 16.85 2.46 -1.20
C SER A 121 17.63 1.26 -0.65
N GLU A 122 17.02 0.41 0.17
CA GLU A 122 17.67 -0.78 0.74
C GLU A 122 17.88 -1.89 -0.31
N LEU A 123 16.99 -1.95 -1.31
CA LEU A 123 17.00 -2.92 -2.41
C LEU A 123 17.74 -2.39 -3.64
N HIS A 124 17.87 -1.06 -3.74
CA HIS A 124 18.57 -0.35 -4.80
C HIS A 124 19.43 0.78 -4.18
N PRO A 125 20.59 0.43 -3.59
CA PRO A 125 21.48 1.40 -2.93
C PRO A 125 21.91 2.54 -3.87
N THR A 126 22.09 2.23 -5.15
CA THR A 126 22.37 3.17 -6.24
C THR A 126 21.28 3.11 -7.32
N GLU A 127 21.23 4.14 -8.19
CA GLU A 127 20.32 4.16 -9.35
C GLU A 127 20.69 3.13 -10.45
N LYS A 128 21.81 2.40 -10.30
CA LYS A 128 22.25 1.34 -11.23
C LYS A 128 21.78 -0.05 -10.82
N ASP A 129 21.38 -0.23 -9.57
CA ASP A 129 21.06 -1.54 -9.01
C ASP A 129 19.66 -1.98 -9.43
N VAL A 130 19.54 -3.23 -9.88
CA VAL A 130 18.27 -3.85 -10.27
C VAL A 130 17.96 -5.05 -9.39
N TRP A 131 16.70 -5.17 -9.00
CA TRP A 131 16.18 -6.39 -8.40
C TRP A 131 15.71 -7.31 -9.54
N VAL A 132 15.91 -8.62 -9.41
CA VAL A 132 15.61 -9.58 -10.48
C VAL A 132 14.70 -10.68 -9.94
N THR A 133 13.60 -10.95 -10.64
CA THR A 133 12.65 -12.02 -10.27
C THR A 133 13.31 -13.41 -10.32
N GLN A 134 12.65 -14.37 -9.68
CA GLN A 134 12.93 -15.80 -9.90
C GLN A 134 12.82 -16.21 -11.38
N SER A 135 12.05 -15.45 -12.17
CA SER A 135 11.84 -15.61 -13.61
C SER A 135 12.78 -14.76 -14.49
N GLY A 136 13.87 -14.21 -13.94
CA GLY A 136 14.92 -13.51 -14.68
C GLY A 136 14.53 -12.14 -15.24
N VAL A 137 13.50 -11.49 -14.69
CA VAL A 137 13.01 -10.17 -15.13
C VAL A 137 13.52 -9.09 -14.18
N ALA A 138 14.27 -8.13 -14.72
CA ALA A 138 14.78 -7.00 -13.94
C ALA A 138 13.69 -5.95 -13.65
N VAL A 139 13.74 -5.40 -12.44
CA VAL A 139 12.99 -4.25 -11.94
C VAL A 139 14.01 -3.21 -11.49
N THR A 140 13.93 -2.01 -12.07
CA THR A 140 14.72 -0.85 -11.62
C THR A 140 14.03 -0.13 -10.45
N ARG A 141 14.79 0.68 -9.69
CA ARG A 141 14.23 1.51 -8.62
C ARG A 141 13.15 2.49 -9.11
N GLN A 142 13.29 3.02 -10.33
CA GLN A 142 12.27 3.88 -10.94
C GLN A 142 10.97 3.11 -11.20
N GLU A 143 11.04 1.93 -11.85
CA GLU A 143 9.86 1.12 -12.13
C GLU A 143 9.17 0.63 -10.84
N ALA A 144 9.96 0.29 -9.82
CA ALA A 144 9.47 -0.03 -8.49
C ALA A 144 8.68 1.15 -7.88
N ALA A 145 9.25 2.35 -7.88
CA ALA A 145 8.60 3.56 -7.37
C ALA A 145 7.33 3.92 -8.17
N GLU A 146 7.39 3.87 -9.51
CA GLU A 146 6.25 4.12 -10.38
C GLU A 146 5.12 3.10 -10.16
N ALA A 147 5.46 1.81 -10.05
CA ALA A 147 4.49 0.75 -9.79
C ALA A 147 3.89 0.85 -8.37
N MET A 148 4.71 1.19 -7.37
CA MET A 148 4.28 1.40 -5.98
C MET A 148 3.29 2.56 -5.88
N ARG A 149 3.60 3.71 -6.50
CA ARG A 149 2.71 4.87 -6.57
C ARG A 149 1.50 4.63 -7.48
N TRP A 150 1.61 3.80 -8.53
CA TRP A 150 0.48 3.40 -9.38
C TRP A 150 -0.49 2.49 -8.63
N VAL A 151 -0.05 1.36 -8.10
CA VAL A 151 -0.90 0.42 -7.35
C VAL A 151 -1.48 1.08 -6.10
N GLY A 152 -0.63 1.80 -5.34
CA GLY A 152 -1.03 2.53 -4.12
C GLY A 152 -2.07 3.64 -4.35
N ARG A 153 -2.36 4.04 -5.59
CA ARG A 153 -3.38 5.06 -5.90
C ARG A 153 -4.79 4.67 -5.44
N HIS A 154 -5.09 3.37 -5.34
CA HIS A 154 -6.40 2.89 -4.87
C HIS A 154 -6.49 2.98 -3.34
N THR A 155 -5.46 2.52 -2.62
CA THR A 155 -5.30 2.68 -1.17
C THR A 155 -5.35 4.16 -0.79
N ASN A 156 -4.65 5.04 -1.54
CA ASN A 156 -4.71 6.49 -1.36
C ASN A 156 -6.15 7.03 -1.43
N ARG A 157 -6.97 6.58 -2.38
CA ARG A 157 -8.36 7.04 -2.54
C ARG A 157 -9.27 6.56 -1.42
N LEU A 158 -9.06 5.34 -0.92
CA LEU A 158 -9.77 4.82 0.26
C LEU A 158 -9.38 5.58 1.53
N ILE A 159 -8.08 5.81 1.76
CA ILE A 159 -7.58 6.60 2.91
C ILE A 159 -8.14 8.04 2.85
N ALA A 160 -8.19 8.66 1.67
CA ALA A 160 -8.72 10.00 1.47
C ALA A 160 -10.22 10.15 1.81
N LYS A 161 -10.98 9.05 1.93
CA LYS A 161 -12.36 9.08 2.47
C LYS A 161 -12.40 9.28 3.99
N ARG A 162 -11.36 8.84 4.72
CA ARG A 162 -11.23 9.03 6.17
C ARG A 162 -10.44 10.30 6.51
N PHE A 163 -9.37 10.55 5.77
CA PHE A 163 -8.41 11.63 5.99
C PHE A 163 -8.24 12.44 4.69
N PRO A 164 -9.17 13.38 4.40
CA PRO A 164 -9.15 14.12 3.13
C PRO A 164 -7.92 15.05 3.01
N PRO A 165 -7.32 15.17 1.81
CA PRO A 165 -6.13 16.00 1.57
C PRO A 165 -6.32 17.50 1.85
N SER A 166 -7.57 17.99 1.91
CA SER A 166 -7.89 19.36 2.30
C SER A 166 -7.76 19.64 3.80
N ARG A 167 -7.43 18.63 4.62
CA ARG A 167 -7.31 18.73 6.08
C ARG A 167 -6.15 17.94 6.68
N TYR A 168 -5.60 16.96 5.96
CA TYR A 168 -4.61 16.01 6.49
C TYR A 168 -3.52 15.72 5.46
N GLU A 169 -2.27 15.77 5.91
CA GLU A 169 -1.13 15.16 5.21
C GLU A 169 -1.00 13.73 5.71
N THR A 170 -1.09 12.73 4.84
CA THR A 170 -1.00 11.31 5.25
C THR A 170 0.14 10.63 4.51
N VAL A 171 0.97 9.89 5.24
CA VAL A 171 1.84 8.84 4.69
C VAL A 171 1.40 7.47 5.22
N TRP A 172 1.72 6.41 4.48
CA TRP A 172 1.46 5.05 4.90
C TRP A 172 2.46 4.06 4.32
N ASN A 173 2.66 2.95 5.04
CA ASN A 173 3.44 1.79 4.64
C ASN A 173 2.60 0.52 4.80
N ARG A 174 2.66 -0.40 3.83
CA ARG A 174 2.30 -1.80 4.02
C ARG A 174 3.61 -2.58 4.09
N THR A 175 4.05 -2.87 5.31
CA THR A 175 5.29 -3.61 5.57
C THR A 175 5.16 -5.03 5.03
N ASN A 176 6.18 -5.58 4.37
CA ASN A 176 6.22 -7.02 4.11
C ASN A 176 6.96 -7.72 5.26
N TYR A 177 6.23 -8.49 6.07
CA TYR A 177 6.78 -9.18 7.23
C TYR A 177 7.57 -10.44 6.83
N ARG A 178 8.72 -10.24 6.17
CA ARG A 178 9.79 -11.25 6.01
C ARG A 178 10.77 -11.24 7.20
N VAL A 179 10.23 -11.08 8.40
CA VAL A 179 10.93 -11.33 9.67
C VAL A 179 10.13 -12.37 10.44
N SER A 180 10.54 -13.64 10.32
CA SER A 180 10.07 -14.82 11.05
C SER A 180 8.55 -14.93 11.31
N GLU A 181 7.88 -15.72 10.47
CA GLU A 181 6.56 -16.34 10.68
C GLU A 181 5.38 -15.43 11.10
N SER A 182 4.40 -15.33 10.19
CA SER A 182 3.06 -14.76 10.36
C SER A 182 2.93 -13.22 10.36
N HIS A 183 1.69 -12.79 10.07
CA HIS A 183 1.15 -11.41 10.00
C HIS A 183 1.56 -10.55 8.80
N GLN A 184 0.59 -9.78 8.30
CA GLN A 184 0.79 -8.62 7.43
C GLN A 184 -0.05 -7.48 8.02
N SER A 185 0.53 -6.29 8.08
CA SER A 185 -0.11 -5.08 8.59
C SER A 185 0.21 -3.87 7.70
N ALA A 186 -0.59 -2.82 7.83
CA ALA A 186 -0.33 -1.52 7.20
C ALA A 186 -0.48 -0.40 8.24
N GLU A 187 0.52 0.47 8.28
CA GLU A 187 0.70 1.52 9.26
C GLU A 187 0.55 2.88 8.58
N ASN A 188 -0.11 3.83 9.24
CA ASN A 188 -0.37 5.16 8.72
C ASN A 188 0.12 6.22 9.71
N THR A 189 0.91 7.18 9.22
CA THR A 189 1.36 8.37 9.96
C THR A 189 0.74 9.61 9.31
N ILE A 190 0.00 10.40 10.09
CA ILE A 190 -0.76 11.56 9.60
C ILE A 190 -0.23 12.82 10.27
N ARG A 191 0.20 13.82 9.49
CA ARG A 191 0.52 15.19 9.95
C ARG A 191 -0.67 16.11 9.72
N THR A 192 -0.79 17.15 10.54
CA THR A 192 -1.62 18.32 10.27
C THR A 192 -0.75 19.53 9.98
N PRO A 193 -1.17 20.44 9.08
CA PRO A 193 -0.42 21.66 8.82
C PRO A 193 -0.32 22.55 10.07
N PRO A 194 0.71 23.40 10.19
CA PRO A 194 0.83 24.37 11.27
C PRO A 194 -0.27 25.44 11.20
N SER A 195 -0.59 26.01 12.37
CA SER A 195 -1.53 27.11 12.58
C SER A 195 -1.00 28.47 12.12
#